data_AF-A0A1Q3AJH6-F1
#
_entry.id   AF-A0A1Q3AJH6-F1
#
_cell.length_a   1.000
_cell.length_b   1.000
_cell.length_c   1.000
_cell.angle_alpha   90.00
_cell.angle_beta   90.00
_cell.angle_gamma   90.00
#
_symmetry.space_group_name_H-M   'P 1'
#
loop_
_entity.id
_entity.type
_entity.pdbx_description
1 polymer ?
#
loop_
_entity_poly.entity_id
_entity_poly.type
_entity_poly.pdbx_seq_one_letter_code
_entity_poly.pdbx_strand_id
1 'polypeptide(L)'
;MVDTNLKFWSTLVFAAFKRRPENTVFGYKRNVIKMRNAYGKRIKSLLKKPDRDVIDLEIDGALETAHVSRIRELLLKDAQTPIESTLRIFRNGKVRNQGQNQEISDWERKSLLFKNALDPRYGLPLSKLNAHQDFTMNKTILLESENGEEKLDRILWPPVVFSNSCRGIGVPSETYRQYSEKYGTDDKIPKLVHPLSGNPSLKLYPVDFVPHDFQAVGLFPSYAETHKKVFKGIDLFGALIKSRLCSESEIRLINQRITTKEKPASFTSVADLKDVDVDGHHGNDNLQVETDLENLNKWMNISKDYAPFWCTKNMPNKDIPADILRCLFLTRDITISQMKEEFCKHYILFSIFSQAWRIDRKFPQKNLNPPESSLKVPWKSWDLYICQRSQEISAIPIPNTVDEFSDVKLQFDHFLSEFFSYYALIVSEMKAEAEFFFQPTESHLPRTAPVRQVLRSVLLENQWVRALYPNLHAQMKNRFKWIHNSNYLAMPTATKMDETHLQSGKKLLTIVRILLELESESRPNRLGKRGGIYVDLKTPASKWKITIVNNCLTDPEVRRLLKFNTDIGLQLTQNLEYLRNEEGWSCQEKKMLDPDTYFYLYRNEKEPESKKDLIDEIIDRFDKHADQK
;
A
#
# COMPACT_ATOMS: atom_id res chain seq x y z
N MET A 1 13.24 -14.04 18.78
CA MET A 1 13.77 -12.67 18.60
C MET A 1 12.67 -11.66 18.20
N VAL A 2 11.41 -11.81 18.63
CA VAL A 2 10.25 -11.03 18.10
C VAL A 2 9.90 -9.78 18.94
N ASP A 3 10.50 -9.59 20.13
CA ASP A 3 10.07 -8.55 21.09
C ASP A 3 10.74 -7.17 20.92
N THR A 4 11.83 -7.06 20.17
CA THR A 4 12.63 -5.82 20.08
C THR A 4 11.96 -4.73 19.24
N ASN A 5 11.29 -5.10 18.14
CA ASN A 5 10.64 -4.13 17.25
C ASN A 5 9.36 -3.54 17.86
N LEU A 6 8.54 -4.34 18.54
CA LEU A 6 7.34 -3.83 19.20
C LEU A 6 7.72 -2.85 20.34
N LYS A 7 8.78 -3.14 21.10
CA LYS A 7 9.29 -2.22 22.13
C LYS A 7 9.64 -0.86 21.50
N PHE A 8 10.44 -0.87 20.43
CA PHE A 8 10.81 0.35 19.69
C PHE A 8 9.60 1.16 19.22
N TRP A 9 8.65 0.53 18.52
CA TRP A 9 7.47 1.25 18.02
C TRP A 9 6.54 1.73 19.14
N SER A 10 6.45 0.98 20.25
CA SER A 10 5.68 1.40 21.42
C SER A 10 6.25 2.66 22.09
N THR A 11 7.59 2.77 22.14
CA THR A 11 8.29 3.97 22.62
C THR A 11 7.88 5.21 21.83
N LEU A 12 7.87 5.11 20.50
CA LEU A 12 7.43 6.22 19.64
C LEU A 12 5.94 6.54 19.82
N VAL A 13 5.09 5.54 20.07
CA VAL A 13 3.67 5.78 20.43
C VAL A 13 3.53 6.55 21.73
N PHE A 14 4.29 6.22 22.78
CA PHE A 14 4.24 6.95 24.03
C PHE A 14 4.74 8.39 23.86
N ALA A 15 5.80 8.59 23.09
CA ALA A 15 6.27 9.92 22.71
C ALA A 15 5.19 10.71 21.94
N ALA A 16 4.49 10.08 21.00
CA ALA A 16 3.39 10.69 20.24
C ALA A 16 2.20 11.04 21.17
N PHE A 17 1.88 10.13 22.10
CA PHE A 17 0.78 10.30 23.05
C PHE A 17 1.00 11.51 23.97
N LYS A 18 2.23 11.73 24.45
CA LYS A 18 2.57 12.90 25.28
C LYS A 18 2.48 14.22 24.48
N ARG A 19 2.76 14.18 23.18
CA ARG A 19 2.72 15.35 22.28
C ARG A 19 1.36 15.57 21.63
N ARG A 20 0.36 14.73 21.95
CA ARG A 20 -0.96 14.82 21.33
C ARG A 20 -1.64 16.14 21.71
N PRO A 21 -2.44 16.71 20.80
CA PRO A 21 -3.28 17.85 21.13
C PRO A 21 -4.32 17.50 22.21
N GLU A 22 -4.55 18.43 23.13
CA GLU A 22 -5.61 18.33 24.14
C GLU A 22 -7.00 18.31 23.50
N ASN A 23 -7.18 19.05 22.40
CA ASN A 23 -8.45 19.09 21.70
C ASN A 23 -8.75 17.72 21.05
N THR A 24 -9.78 17.09 21.59
CA THR A 24 -10.27 15.76 21.21
C THR A 24 -10.67 15.61 19.73
N VAL A 25 -10.92 16.70 18.99
CA VAL A 25 -11.19 16.68 17.54
C VAL A 25 -10.02 16.06 16.75
N PHE A 26 -8.80 16.21 17.27
CA PHE A 26 -7.56 15.71 16.71
C PHE A 26 -7.16 14.33 17.24
N GLY A 27 -7.99 13.70 18.08
CA GLY A 27 -7.70 12.42 18.70
C GLY A 27 -7.86 11.23 17.74
N TYR A 28 -6.94 10.27 17.81
CA TYR A 28 -6.89 9.08 16.95
C TYR A 28 -8.21 8.32 16.89
N LYS A 29 -8.68 7.83 18.05
CA LYS A 29 -9.84 6.93 18.14
C LYS A 29 -11.10 7.53 17.50
N ARG A 30 -11.35 8.83 17.69
CA ARG A 30 -12.50 9.53 17.10
C ARG A 30 -12.39 9.70 15.58
N ASN A 31 -11.18 9.72 15.04
CA ASN A 31 -10.94 9.91 13.62
C ASN A 31 -10.86 8.59 12.84
N VAL A 32 -10.59 7.44 13.48
CA VAL A 32 -10.61 6.12 12.82
C VAL A 32 -11.92 5.88 12.06
N ILE A 33 -13.07 6.13 12.70
CA ILE A 33 -14.38 5.99 12.03
C ILE A 33 -14.52 6.97 10.86
N LYS A 34 -14.00 8.20 11.00
CA LYS A 34 -14.05 9.21 9.95
C LYS A 34 -13.21 8.80 8.74
N MET A 35 -12.02 8.24 8.95
CA MET A 35 -11.16 7.70 7.88
C MET A 35 -11.89 6.63 7.09
N ARG A 36 -12.45 5.65 7.81
CA ARG A 36 -13.23 4.57 7.22
C ARG A 36 -14.40 5.09 6.39
N ASN A 37 -15.21 5.98 6.97
CA ASN A 37 -16.40 6.50 6.30
C ASN A 37 -16.03 7.37 5.08
N ALA A 38 -14.94 8.15 5.16
CA ALA A 38 -14.41 8.93 4.05
C ALA A 38 -13.97 8.02 2.89
N TYR A 39 -13.24 6.95 3.21
CA TYR A 39 -12.78 6.00 2.21
C TYR A 39 -13.92 5.16 1.60
N GLY A 40 -14.85 4.67 2.42
CA GLY A 40 -16.02 3.94 1.94
C GLY A 40 -16.90 4.80 1.00
N LYS A 41 -17.07 6.10 1.28
CA LYS A 41 -17.73 7.03 0.36
C LYS A 41 -16.99 7.16 -0.97
N ARG A 42 -15.66 7.23 -0.92
CA ARG A 42 -14.81 7.25 -2.11
C ARG A 42 -15.01 5.97 -2.94
N ILE A 43 -14.90 4.78 -2.35
CA ILE A 43 -15.12 3.49 -3.06
C ILE A 43 -16.50 3.47 -3.72
N LYS A 44 -17.57 3.82 -2.99
CA LYS A 44 -18.94 3.86 -3.54
C LYS A 44 -19.08 4.86 -4.69
N SER A 45 -18.37 6.00 -4.64
CA SER A 45 -18.34 6.97 -5.75
C SER A 45 -17.55 6.46 -6.95
N LEU A 46 -16.46 5.73 -6.71
CA LEU A 46 -15.60 5.16 -7.74
C LEU A 46 -16.34 4.06 -8.54
N LEU A 47 -17.14 3.24 -7.87
CA LEU A 47 -17.95 2.19 -8.52
C LEU A 47 -19.08 2.70 -9.41
N LYS A 48 -19.48 3.97 -9.28
CA LYS A 48 -20.58 4.56 -10.07
C LYS A 48 -20.14 5.10 -11.44
N LYS A 49 -18.84 5.13 -11.74
CA LYS A 49 -18.36 5.68 -13.02
C LYS A 49 -18.33 4.58 -14.10
N PRO A 50 -18.87 4.81 -15.30
CA PRO A 50 -19.10 3.78 -16.32
C PRO A 50 -17.84 3.29 -17.08
N ASP A 51 -16.80 4.10 -17.21
CA ASP A 51 -15.63 3.79 -18.06
C ASP A 51 -14.35 3.55 -17.24
N ARG A 52 -14.25 2.41 -16.56
CA ARG A 52 -13.08 2.11 -15.71
C ARG A 52 -12.38 0.83 -16.10
N ASP A 53 -11.05 0.88 -16.03
CA ASP A 53 -10.22 -0.30 -16.08
C ASP A 53 -10.62 -1.23 -14.93
N VAL A 54 -11.16 -2.39 -15.31
CA VAL A 54 -11.47 -3.49 -14.39
C VAL A 54 -10.30 -4.44 -14.41
N ILE A 55 -9.72 -4.67 -13.23
CA ILE A 55 -8.63 -5.62 -13.03
C ILE A 55 -9.19 -6.86 -12.36
N ASP A 56 -9.02 -7.98 -13.04
CA ASP A 56 -9.54 -9.26 -12.62
C ASP A 56 -8.52 -9.99 -11.73
N LEU A 57 -8.97 -10.48 -10.57
CA LEU A 57 -8.16 -11.15 -9.55
C LEU A 57 -8.76 -12.50 -9.17
N GLU A 58 -7.97 -13.55 -9.11
CA GLU A 58 -8.47 -14.90 -8.84
C GLU A 58 -8.32 -15.30 -7.36
N ILE A 59 -9.22 -16.14 -6.84
CA ILE A 59 -9.09 -16.86 -5.57
C ILE A 59 -9.81 -18.21 -5.66
N ASP A 60 -9.39 -19.22 -4.91
CA ASP A 60 -10.02 -20.55 -4.99
C ASP A 60 -11.38 -20.64 -4.28
N GLY A 61 -11.67 -19.71 -3.37
CA GLY A 61 -12.86 -19.74 -2.51
C GLY A 61 -13.47 -18.36 -2.25
N ALA A 62 -14.03 -18.17 -1.06
CA ALA A 62 -14.55 -16.88 -0.64
C ALA A 62 -13.43 -15.98 -0.09
N LEU A 63 -13.53 -14.66 -0.28
CA LEU A 63 -12.51 -13.70 0.21
C LEU A 63 -12.31 -13.80 1.73
N GLU A 64 -13.38 -14.06 2.48
CA GLU A 64 -13.36 -14.25 3.93
C GLU A 64 -12.57 -15.47 4.40
N THR A 65 -12.58 -16.55 3.63
CA THR A 65 -11.94 -17.83 3.99
C THR A 65 -10.64 -18.06 3.23
N ALA A 66 -10.27 -17.13 2.33
CA ALA A 66 -9.01 -17.20 1.61
C ALA A 66 -7.84 -17.20 2.61
N HIS A 67 -6.86 -18.08 2.34
CA HIS A 67 -5.65 -18.15 3.13
C HIS A 67 -4.90 -16.80 3.04
N VAL A 68 -4.22 -16.42 4.14
CA VAL A 68 -3.53 -15.14 4.24
C VAL A 68 -2.56 -14.94 3.09
N SER A 69 -1.80 -15.96 2.66
CA SER A 69 -0.88 -15.89 1.51
C SER A 69 -1.59 -15.35 0.25
N ARG A 70 -2.79 -15.86 -0.05
CA ARG A 70 -3.57 -15.40 -1.20
C ARG A 70 -4.04 -13.96 -1.03
N ILE A 71 -4.41 -13.54 0.19
CA ILE A 71 -4.71 -12.15 0.48
C ILE A 71 -3.50 -11.25 0.19
N ARG A 72 -2.27 -11.66 0.53
CA ARG A 72 -1.04 -10.88 0.25
C ARG A 72 -0.88 -10.63 -1.24
N GLU A 73 -1.07 -11.66 -2.06
CA GLU A 73 -0.97 -11.58 -3.52
C GLU A 73 -2.02 -10.63 -4.10
N LEU A 74 -3.27 -10.69 -3.59
CA LEU A 74 -4.31 -9.74 -3.99
C LEU A 74 -3.94 -8.29 -3.63
N LEU A 75 -3.40 -8.07 -2.44
CA LEU A 75 -2.99 -6.74 -1.98
C LEU A 75 -1.79 -6.20 -2.77
N LEU A 76 -0.85 -7.07 -3.16
CA LEU A 76 0.25 -6.73 -4.05
C LEU A 76 -0.26 -6.31 -5.44
N LYS A 77 -1.16 -7.11 -6.03
CA LYS A 77 -1.79 -6.77 -7.32
C LYS A 77 -2.56 -5.46 -7.25
N ASP A 78 -3.28 -5.20 -6.17
CA ASP A 78 -3.92 -3.92 -5.92
C ASP A 78 -2.92 -2.75 -5.78
N ALA A 79 -1.77 -2.98 -5.13
CA ALA A 79 -0.72 -1.97 -5.04
C ALA A 79 -0.14 -1.61 -6.42
N GLN A 80 0.09 -2.61 -7.28
CA GLN A 80 0.57 -2.47 -8.67
C GLN A 80 -0.48 -1.82 -9.60
N THR A 81 -1.76 -2.06 -9.32
CA THR A 81 -2.87 -1.56 -10.15
C THR A 81 -2.93 -0.03 -10.15
N PRO A 82 -3.14 0.62 -11.31
CA PRO A 82 -3.36 2.07 -11.40
C PRO A 82 -4.44 2.57 -10.45
N ILE A 83 -4.36 3.84 -10.09
CA ILE A 83 -5.31 4.42 -9.14
C ILE A 83 -6.64 4.62 -9.85
N GLU A 84 -7.72 4.41 -9.11
CA GLU A 84 -9.10 4.55 -9.59
C GLU A 84 -9.58 3.44 -10.51
N SER A 85 -8.80 2.38 -10.72
CA SER A 85 -9.30 1.12 -11.28
C SER A 85 -10.30 0.44 -10.34
N THR A 86 -11.05 -0.50 -10.88
CA THR A 86 -11.94 -1.38 -10.12
C THR A 86 -11.35 -2.78 -10.10
N LEU A 87 -11.22 -3.37 -8.92
CA LEU A 87 -10.81 -4.76 -8.74
C LEU A 87 -12.04 -5.65 -8.77
N ARG A 88 -12.01 -6.75 -9.51
CA ARG A 88 -13.05 -7.77 -9.49
C ARG A 88 -12.44 -9.11 -9.10
N ILE A 89 -13.06 -9.78 -8.13
CA ILE A 89 -12.57 -11.06 -7.61
C ILE A 89 -13.33 -12.23 -8.23
N PHE A 90 -12.60 -13.24 -8.70
CA PHE A 90 -13.10 -14.46 -9.32
C PHE A 90 -12.88 -15.64 -8.39
N ARG A 91 -13.87 -16.54 -8.32
CA ARG A 91 -13.76 -17.79 -7.55
C ARG A 91 -13.43 -18.96 -8.49
N ASN A 92 -12.25 -19.56 -8.36
CA ASN A 92 -11.80 -20.70 -9.18
C ASN A 92 -12.21 -22.07 -8.61
N GLY A 93 -12.90 -22.13 -7.48
CA GLY A 93 -13.29 -23.39 -6.84
C GLY A 93 -14.27 -24.26 -7.65
N LYS A 94 -14.19 -25.59 -7.44
CA LYS A 94 -15.05 -26.65 -8.02
C LYS A 94 -16.53 -26.59 -7.59
N VAL A 95 -17.02 -25.45 -7.10
CA VAL A 95 -18.39 -25.33 -6.63
C VAL A 95 -19.30 -25.05 -7.82
N ARG A 96 -20.01 -26.10 -8.28
CA ARG A 96 -21.10 -25.98 -9.27
C ARG A 96 -22.04 -24.85 -8.82
N ASN A 97 -22.22 -23.84 -9.67
CA ASN A 97 -23.23 -22.74 -9.57
C ASN A 97 -22.83 -21.43 -8.85
N GLN A 98 -21.56 -21.17 -8.52
CA GLN A 98 -21.16 -19.86 -7.98
C GLN A 98 -20.44 -19.01 -9.03
N GLY A 99 -20.92 -17.80 -9.30
CA GLY A 99 -20.20 -16.88 -10.20
C GLY A 99 -21.00 -15.75 -10.82
N GLN A 100 -22.34 -15.78 -10.77
CA GLN A 100 -23.15 -14.65 -11.24
C GLN A 100 -23.87 -14.01 -10.05
N ASN A 101 -23.61 -12.71 -9.83
CA ASN A 101 -24.28 -11.88 -8.84
C ASN A 101 -24.14 -12.29 -7.36
N GLN A 102 -23.20 -13.18 -7.00
CA GLN A 102 -22.93 -13.42 -5.60
C GLN A 102 -22.21 -12.24 -4.97
N GLU A 103 -22.80 -11.69 -3.92
CA GLU A 103 -22.22 -10.58 -3.17
C GLU A 103 -21.07 -11.07 -2.28
N ILE A 104 -20.03 -10.25 -2.16
CA ILE A 104 -18.98 -10.44 -1.17
C ILE A 104 -19.58 -10.18 0.21
N SER A 105 -19.54 -11.17 1.09
CA SER A 105 -20.02 -11.01 2.47
C SER A 105 -19.28 -9.85 3.17
N ASP A 106 -19.99 -9.05 3.98
CA ASP A 106 -19.41 -7.86 4.64
C ASP A 106 -18.56 -6.97 3.70
N TRP A 107 -18.99 -6.83 2.44
CA TRP A 107 -18.22 -6.10 1.43
C TRP A 107 -17.81 -4.70 1.89
N GLU A 108 -18.68 -3.99 2.61
CA GLU A 108 -18.37 -2.64 3.13
C GLU A 108 -17.14 -2.62 4.05
N ARG A 109 -16.84 -3.73 4.72
CA ARG A 109 -15.66 -3.87 5.59
C ARG A 109 -14.46 -4.38 4.79
N LYS A 110 -14.65 -5.42 3.98
CA LYS A 110 -13.56 -6.08 3.24
C LYS A 110 -12.99 -5.21 2.12
N SER A 111 -13.83 -4.41 1.45
CA SER A 111 -13.41 -3.49 0.40
C SER A 111 -12.40 -2.44 0.87
N LEU A 112 -12.42 -2.09 2.16
CA LEU A 112 -11.52 -1.10 2.74
C LEU A 112 -10.07 -1.59 2.84
N LEU A 113 -9.82 -2.88 2.69
CA LEU A 113 -8.46 -3.45 2.65
C LEU A 113 -7.71 -3.04 1.38
N PHE A 114 -8.41 -2.69 0.31
CA PHE A 114 -7.85 -2.41 -1.01
C PHE A 114 -7.67 -0.91 -1.25
N LYS A 115 -6.60 -0.52 -1.94
CA LYS A 115 -6.32 0.85 -2.40
C LYS A 115 -7.27 1.27 -3.54
N ASN A 116 -7.70 0.31 -4.35
CA ASN A 116 -8.65 0.48 -5.43
C ASN A 116 -10.04 -0.04 -5.05
N ALA A 117 -11.06 0.34 -5.83
CA ALA A 117 -12.44 -0.02 -5.53
C ALA A 117 -12.66 -1.51 -5.80
N LEU A 118 -13.09 -2.27 -4.79
CA LEU A 118 -13.46 -3.68 -4.97
C LEU A 118 -14.92 -3.80 -5.44
N ASP A 119 -15.17 -4.51 -6.53
CA ASP A 119 -16.51 -4.85 -7.02
C ASP A 119 -17.28 -5.59 -5.91
N PRO A 120 -18.52 -5.19 -5.57
CA PRO A 120 -19.32 -5.85 -4.54
C PRO A 120 -19.69 -7.29 -4.87
N ARG A 121 -19.57 -7.70 -6.13
CA ARG A 121 -19.92 -9.03 -6.59
C ARG A 121 -18.69 -9.78 -7.09
N TYR A 122 -18.69 -11.09 -6.85
CA TYR A 122 -17.72 -11.97 -7.50
C TYR A 122 -17.97 -11.99 -9.02
N GLY A 123 -16.88 -11.94 -9.78
CA GLY A 123 -16.89 -12.16 -11.20
C GLY A 123 -17.17 -13.62 -11.56
N LEU A 124 -17.62 -13.83 -12.80
CA LEU A 124 -17.79 -15.16 -13.37
C LEU A 124 -16.43 -15.85 -13.46
N PRO A 125 -16.20 -17.02 -12.81
CA PRO A 125 -14.90 -17.67 -12.76
C PRO A 125 -14.13 -17.53 -14.06
N LEU A 126 -12.86 -17.15 -14.00
CA LEU A 126 -12.06 -17.05 -15.21
C LEU A 126 -12.03 -18.42 -15.92
N SER A 127 -12.23 -19.57 -15.27
CA SER A 127 -12.48 -20.84 -15.97
C SER A 127 -13.74 -20.91 -16.87
N LYS A 128 -14.66 -19.93 -16.78
CA LYS A 128 -15.80 -19.71 -17.68
C LYS A 128 -15.60 -18.53 -18.65
N LEU A 129 -14.61 -17.65 -18.43
CA LEU A 129 -14.27 -16.51 -19.29
C LEU A 129 -12.97 -16.75 -20.09
N ASN A 130 -11.96 -17.33 -19.46
CA ASN A 130 -10.87 -18.11 -20.05
C ASN A 130 -11.41 -19.47 -20.50
N ALA A 131 -11.69 -19.51 -21.80
CA ALA A 131 -11.22 -20.61 -22.60
C ALA A 131 -9.74 -20.94 -22.28
N HIS A 132 -9.50 -21.78 -21.27
CA HIS A 132 -8.47 -22.83 -21.37
C HIS A 132 -9.08 -24.03 -22.09
N GLN A 133 -9.82 -23.75 -23.14
CA GLN A 133 -9.78 -24.62 -24.29
C GLN A 133 -8.54 -24.13 -25.02
N ASP A 134 -7.44 -24.88 -24.91
CA ASP A 134 -6.31 -24.70 -25.80
C ASP A 134 -6.86 -24.53 -27.20
N PHE A 135 -6.36 -23.52 -27.93
CA PHE A 135 -6.72 -23.36 -29.33
C PHE A 135 -6.21 -24.61 -30.07
N THR A 136 -7.06 -25.63 -30.11
CA THR A 136 -6.79 -26.96 -30.64
C THR A 136 -7.91 -27.29 -31.58
N MET A 137 -7.54 -27.50 -32.82
CA MET A 137 -8.44 -27.82 -33.91
C MET A 137 -8.92 -29.27 -33.74
N ASN A 138 -9.98 -29.47 -32.94
CA ASN A 138 -10.44 -30.80 -32.51
C ASN A 138 -11.96 -31.02 -32.65
N LYS A 139 -12.66 -30.07 -33.26
CA LYS A 139 -14.09 -30.18 -33.57
C LYS A 139 -14.29 -30.22 -35.07
N THR A 140 -15.40 -30.79 -35.48
CA THR A 140 -15.89 -30.68 -36.86
C THR A 140 -17.19 -29.88 -36.88
N ILE A 141 -17.31 -29.02 -37.89
CA ILE A 141 -18.53 -28.25 -38.15
C ILE A 141 -18.98 -28.45 -39.59
N LEU A 142 -20.28 -28.37 -39.82
CA LEU A 142 -20.89 -28.30 -41.14
C LEU A 142 -21.18 -26.84 -41.51
N LEU A 143 -20.75 -26.43 -42.71
CA LEU A 143 -21.08 -25.12 -43.28
C LEU A 143 -21.65 -25.28 -44.70
N GLU A 144 -22.60 -24.41 -45.03
CA GLU A 144 -23.34 -24.41 -46.30
C GLU A 144 -23.29 -23.00 -46.90
N SER A 145 -23.35 -22.90 -48.23
CA SER A 145 -23.52 -21.62 -48.94
C SER A 145 -24.93 -21.05 -48.72
N GLU A 146 -25.10 -19.74 -48.96
CA GLU A 146 -26.40 -19.05 -48.73
C GLU A 146 -27.56 -19.66 -49.54
N ASN A 147 -27.27 -20.21 -50.72
CA ASN A 147 -28.22 -20.90 -51.61
C ASN A 147 -28.27 -22.42 -51.41
N GLY A 148 -27.48 -22.98 -50.49
CA GLY A 148 -27.42 -24.42 -50.21
C GLY A 148 -26.79 -25.28 -51.33
N GLU A 149 -26.25 -24.68 -52.40
CA GLU A 149 -25.63 -25.40 -53.51
C GLU A 149 -24.32 -26.08 -53.13
N GLU A 150 -23.57 -25.50 -52.19
CA GLU A 150 -22.30 -26.03 -51.72
C GLU A 150 -22.36 -26.30 -50.22
N LYS A 151 -21.90 -27.50 -49.86
CA LYS A 151 -21.93 -28.01 -48.50
C LYS A 151 -20.62 -28.70 -48.19
N LEU A 152 -19.89 -28.16 -47.22
CA LEU A 152 -18.67 -28.77 -46.70
C LEU A 152 -18.95 -29.33 -45.31
N ASP A 153 -18.74 -30.65 -45.18
CA ASP A 153 -18.82 -31.38 -43.93
C ASP A 153 -17.42 -31.72 -43.42
N ARG A 154 -17.31 -32.00 -42.12
CA ARG A 154 -16.04 -32.28 -41.44
C ARG A 154 -15.01 -31.17 -41.64
N ILE A 155 -15.44 -29.92 -41.49
CA ILE A 155 -14.52 -28.78 -41.45
C ILE A 155 -13.86 -28.75 -40.08
N LEU A 156 -12.54 -28.83 -40.06
CA LEU A 156 -11.75 -28.80 -38.84
C LEU A 156 -11.87 -27.42 -38.16
N TRP A 157 -12.30 -27.43 -36.91
CA TRP A 157 -12.73 -26.25 -36.17
C TRP A 157 -12.18 -26.26 -34.74
N PRO A 158 -11.85 -25.09 -34.17
CA PRO A 158 -11.43 -25.00 -32.78
C PRO A 158 -12.66 -25.05 -31.88
N PRO A 159 -12.48 -24.95 -30.56
CA PRO A 159 -13.62 -24.89 -29.69
C PRO A 159 -14.48 -23.65 -29.96
N VAL A 160 -15.80 -23.82 -29.91
CA VAL A 160 -16.80 -22.89 -30.47
C VAL A 160 -16.71 -21.44 -29.96
N VAL A 161 -16.10 -21.24 -28.80
CA VAL A 161 -15.80 -19.92 -28.21
C VAL A 161 -14.94 -19.04 -29.12
N PHE A 162 -14.11 -19.64 -29.98
CA PHE A 162 -13.23 -18.94 -30.91
C PHE A 162 -13.89 -18.63 -32.27
N SER A 163 -15.10 -19.13 -32.54
CA SER A 163 -15.68 -19.10 -33.89
C SER A 163 -15.85 -17.70 -34.48
N ASN A 164 -16.05 -16.66 -33.65
CA ASN A 164 -16.14 -15.26 -34.09
C ASN A 164 -14.83 -14.71 -34.69
N SER A 165 -13.73 -15.41 -34.48
CA SER A 165 -12.41 -15.08 -35.00
C SER A 165 -12.08 -15.81 -36.30
N CYS A 166 -13.01 -16.60 -36.84
CA CYS A 166 -12.84 -17.20 -38.16
C CYS A 166 -12.89 -16.10 -39.25
N ARG A 167 -12.02 -16.22 -40.25
CA ARG A 167 -11.89 -15.24 -41.34
C ARG A 167 -11.97 -15.85 -42.74
N GLY A 168 -12.00 -17.16 -42.83
CA GLY A 168 -12.11 -17.91 -44.09
C GLY A 168 -12.07 -19.41 -43.84
N ILE A 169 -12.22 -20.18 -44.91
CA ILE A 169 -12.13 -21.64 -44.89
C ILE A 169 -10.98 -22.06 -45.82
N GLY A 170 -10.02 -22.81 -45.30
CA GLY A 170 -8.96 -23.43 -46.08
C GLY A 170 -9.40 -24.77 -46.64
N VAL A 171 -9.29 -24.97 -47.94
CA VAL A 171 -9.57 -26.25 -48.63
C VAL A 171 -8.30 -26.76 -49.31
N PRO A 172 -8.15 -28.08 -49.52
CA PRO A 172 -7.03 -28.61 -50.29
C PRO A 172 -6.92 -27.97 -51.67
N SER A 173 -5.69 -27.77 -52.14
CA SER A 173 -5.44 -27.10 -53.44
C SER A 173 -6.15 -27.79 -54.62
N GLU A 174 -6.28 -29.11 -54.59
CA GLU A 174 -7.02 -29.88 -55.60
C GLU A 174 -8.53 -29.55 -55.56
N THR A 175 -9.13 -29.52 -54.38
CA THR A 175 -10.52 -29.12 -54.17
C THR A 175 -10.76 -27.68 -54.62
N TYR A 176 -9.83 -26.77 -54.31
CA TYR A 176 -9.91 -25.38 -54.78
C TYR A 176 -9.85 -25.28 -56.31
N ARG A 177 -9.02 -26.12 -56.97
CA ARG A 177 -8.95 -26.17 -58.44
C ARG A 177 -10.27 -26.66 -59.05
N GLN A 178 -10.90 -27.68 -58.46
CA GLN A 178 -12.22 -28.15 -58.89
C GLN A 178 -13.29 -27.04 -58.78
N TYR A 179 -13.27 -26.26 -57.69
CA TYR A 179 -14.12 -25.08 -57.55
C TYR A 179 -13.84 -24.01 -58.61
N SER A 180 -12.56 -23.77 -58.90
CA SER A 180 -12.15 -22.80 -59.92
C SER A 180 -12.58 -23.24 -61.33
N GLU A 181 -12.48 -24.53 -61.65
CA GLU A 181 -12.94 -25.11 -62.92
C GLU A 181 -14.48 -25.05 -63.04
N LYS A 182 -15.21 -25.29 -61.95
CA LYS A 182 -16.69 -25.27 -61.91
C LYS A 182 -17.27 -23.86 -62.02
N TYR A 183 -16.66 -22.87 -61.35
CA TYR A 183 -17.21 -21.52 -61.21
C TYR A 183 -16.45 -20.44 -62.02
N GLY A 184 -15.32 -20.80 -62.63
CA GLY A 184 -14.55 -20.00 -63.58
C GLY A 184 -13.64 -18.94 -62.97
N THR A 185 -14.16 -18.10 -62.07
CA THR A 185 -13.41 -17.00 -61.43
C THR A 185 -13.55 -17.03 -59.91
N ASP A 186 -12.51 -16.63 -59.18
CA ASP A 186 -12.48 -16.65 -57.70
C ASP A 186 -13.66 -15.92 -57.05
N ASP A 187 -14.12 -14.82 -57.64
CA ASP A 187 -15.27 -14.04 -57.15
C ASP A 187 -16.62 -14.78 -57.26
N LYS A 188 -16.69 -15.81 -58.11
CA LYS A 188 -17.88 -16.66 -58.31
C LYS A 188 -17.85 -17.94 -57.49
N ILE A 189 -16.73 -18.24 -56.81
CA ILE A 189 -16.66 -19.38 -55.90
C ILE A 189 -17.61 -19.11 -54.73
N PRO A 190 -18.55 -20.03 -54.41
CA PRO A 190 -19.51 -19.83 -53.35
C PRO A 190 -18.85 -19.55 -51.99
N LYS A 191 -19.38 -18.56 -51.28
CA LYS A 191 -18.98 -18.25 -49.90
C LYS A 191 -19.86 -19.06 -48.95
N LEU A 192 -19.25 -19.57 -47.88
CA LEU A 192 -19.97 -20.32 -46.86
C LEU A 192 -20.56 -19.38 -45.81
N VAL A 193 -21.76 -19.68 -45.31
CA VAL A 193 -22.41 -18.86 -44.27
C VAL A 193 -21.66 -19.02 -42.96
N HIS A 194 -21.19 -17.90 -42.40
CA HIS A 194 -20.55 -17.90 -41.08
C HIS A 194 -21.52 -18.50 -40.04
N PRO A 195 -21.05 -19.33 -39.08
CA PRO A 195 -21.91 -19.93 -38.06
C PRO A 195 -22.52 -18.95 -37.05
N LEU A 196 -22.30 -17.64 -37.23
CA LEU A 196 -22.83 -16.55 -36.39
C LEU A 196 -23.59 -15.59 -37.29
N SER A 197 -24.85 -15.33 -36.94
CA SER A 197 -25.71 -14.40 -37.66
C SER A 197 -25.14 -12.97 -37.59
N GLY A 198 -25.02 -12.31 -38.75
CA GLY A 198 -24.51 -10.93 -38.86
C GLY A 198 -23.01 -10.80 -39.17
N ASN A 199 -22.26 -11.90 -39.22
CA ASN A 199 -20.88 -11.91 -39.71
C ASN A 199 -20.82 -12.11 -41.24
N PRO A 200 -19.76 -11.61 -41.92
CA PRO A 200 -19.61 -11.76 -43.36
C PRO A 200 -19.43 -13.23 -43.76
N SER A 201 -19.94 -13.57 -44.95
CA SER A 201 -19.80 -14.90 -45.56
C SER A 201 -18.31 -15.27 -45.71
N LEU A 202 -17.95 -16.49 -45.36
CA LEU A 202 -16.57 -17.00 -45.32
C LEU A 202 -16.11 -17.40 -46.72
N LYS A 203 -15.03 -16.77 -47.21
CA LYS A 203 -14.37 -17.13 -48.48
C LYS A 203 -13.57 -18.43 -48.34
N LEU A 204 -13.44 -19.18 -49.44
CA LEU A 204 -12.56 -20.34 -49.56
C LEU A 204 -11.14 -19.91 -49.98
N TYR A 205 -10.12 -20.56 -49.41
CA TYR A 205 -8.71 -20.34 -49.74
C TYR A 205 -8.00 -21.69 -49.98
N PRO A 206 -7.07 -21.78 -50.94
CA PRO A 206 -6.26 -22.98 -51.12
C PRO A 206 -5.21 -23.09 -50.01
N VAL A 207 -5.11 -24.25 -49.37
CA VAL A 207 -4.11 -24.56 -48.33
C VAL A 207 -3.54 -25.97 -48.50
N ASP A 208 -2.41 -26.26 -47.86
CA ASP A 208 -1.66 -27.53 -47.93
C ASP A 208 -1.67 -28.33 -46.61
N PHE A 209 -2.26 -27.79 -45.54
CA PHE A 209 -2.25 -28.36 -44.19
C PHE A 209 -3.61 -28.92 -43.73
N VAL A 210 -4.55 -29.21 -44.65
CA VAL A 210 -5.78 -29.93 -44.30
C VAL A 210 -5.44 -31.42 -44.12
N PRO A 211 -5.72 -32.04 -42.97
CA PRO A 211 -5.45 -33.47 -42.80
C PRO A 211 -6.39 -34.31 -43.67
N HIS A 212 -5.94 -35.48 -44.14
CA HIS A 212 -6.64 -36.30 -45.14
C HIS A 212 -8.08 -36.70 -44.76
N ASP A 213 -8.39 -36.78 -43.46
CA ASP A 213 -9.73 -37.13 -42.98
C ASP A 213 -10.72 -35.96 -42.96
N PHE A 214 -10.30 -34.74 -43.28
CA PHE A 214 -11.13 -33.53 -43.25
C PHE A 214 -11.26 -32.91 -44.63
N GLN A 215 -12.43 -32.33 -44.94
CA GLN A 215 -12.65 -31.67 -46.23
C GLN A 215 -12.06 -30.25 -46.26
N ALA A 216 -11.97 -29.60 -45.10
CA ALA A 216 -11.51 -28.23 -44.97
C ALA A 216 -11.07 -27.91 -43.54
N VAL A 217 -10.51 -26.72 -43.33
CA VAL A 217 -10.13 -26.18 -42.02
C VAL A 217 -10.58 -24.72 -41.88
N GLY A 218 -11.09 -24.34 -40.71
CA GLY A 218 -11.39 -22.93 -40.44
C GLY A 218 -10.09 -22.12 -40.26
N LEU A 219 -10.03 -20.91 -40.80
CA LEU A 219 -8.85 -20.05 -40.73
C LEU A 219 -9.00 -19.02 -39.60
N PHE A 220 -8.10 -19.14 -38.61
CA PHE A 220 -8.05 -18.32 -37.39
C PHE A 220 -6.69 -17.61 -37.27
N PRO A 221 -6.42 -16.58 -38.08
CA PRO A 221 -5.11 -15.93 -38.18
C PRO A 221 -4.62 -15.30 -36.87
N SER A 222 -5.53 -14.94 -35.96
CA SER A 222 -5.20 -14.41 -34.62
C SER A 222 -4.63 -15.45 -33.64
N TYR A 223 -4.77 -16.75 -33.95
CA TYR A 223 -4.43 -17.85 -33.04
C TYR A 223 -3.47 -18.88 -33.63
N ALA A 224 -3.35 -18.94 -34.96
CA ALA A 224 -2.40 -19.82 -35.64
C ALA A 224 -1.65 -19.08 -36.75
N GLU A 225 -0.32 -18.99 -36.61
CA GLU A 225 0.53 -18.25 -37.54
C GLU A 225 0.52 -18.86 -38.95
N THR A 226 0.29 -20.18 -39.07
CA THR A 226 0.10 -20.87 -40.36
C THR A 226 -1.12 -20.36 -41.11
N HIS A 227 -2.23 -20.08 -40.42
CA HIS A 227 -3.44 -19.53 -41.03
C HIS A 227 -3.25 -18.09 -41.51
N LYS A 228 -2.43 -17.31 -40.81
CA LYS A 228 -2.14 -15.92 -41.16
C LYS A 228 -1.41 -15.80 -42.50
N LYS A 229 -0.54 -16.75 -42.83
CA LYS A 229 0.19 -16.80 -44.11
C LYS A 229 -0.70 -17.02 -45.34
N VAL A 230 -1.94 -17.48 -45.14
CA VAL A 230 -2.93 -17.70 -46.21
C VAL A 230 -3.47 -16.40 -46.78
N PHE A 231 -3.61 -15.35 -45.95
CA PHE A 231 -4.20 -14.08 -46.36
C PHE A 231 -3.16 -13.15 -47.00
N LYS A 232 -3.49 -12.55 -48.14
CA LYS A 232 -2.63 -11.61 -48.89
C LYS A 232 -3.41 -10.35 -49.28
N GLY A 233 -2.69 -9.26 -49.57
CA GLY A 233 -3.29 -8.01 -50.04
C GLY A 233 -4.30 -7.42 -49.04
N ILE A 234 -5.48 -7.02 -49.54
CA ILE A 234 -6.53 -6.39 -48.73
C ILE A 234 -7.10 -7.36 -47.67
N ASP A 235 -7.20 -8.66 -47.97
CA ASP A 235 -7.74 -9.67 -47.05
C ASP A 235 -6.83 -9.87 -45.81
N LEU A 236 -5.53 -9.54 -45.89
CA LEU A 236 -4.61 -9.57 -44.75
C LEU A 236 -5.01 -8.57 -43.65
N PHE A 237 -5.52 -7.40 -44.02
CA PHE A 237 -5.97 -6.40 -43.04
C PHE A 237 -7.17 -6.92 -42.24
N GLY A 238 -8.12 -7.59 -42.90
CA GLY A 238 -9.26 -8.24 -42.23
C GLY A 238 -8.84 -9.42 -41.33
N ALA A 239 -7.77 -10.12 -41.71
CA ALA A 239 -7.18 -11.21 -40.92
C ALA A 239 -6.48 -10.72 -39.63
N LEU A 240 -6.00 -9.48 -39.57
CA LEU A 240 -5.33 -8.90 -38.41
C LEU A 240 -6.31 -8.32 -37.35
N ILE A 241 -7.60 -8.19 -37.69
CA ILE A 241 -8.61 -7.65 -36.76
C ILE A 241 -8.90 -8.69 -35.67
N LYS A 242 -8.54 -8.36 -34.43
CA LYS A 242 -8.88 -9.17 -33.25
C LYS A 242 -10.38 -9.12 -32.98
N SER A 243 -11.04 -10.27 -33.07
CA SER A 243 -12.43 -10.45 -32.63
C SER A 243 -12.50 -10.75 -31.13
N ARG A 244 -13.59 -10.31 -30.49
CA ARG A 244 -13.98 -10.85 -29.18
C ARG A 244 -14.37 -12.33 -29.29
N LEU A 245 -14.25 -13.06 -28.20
CA LEU A 245 -14.80 -14.42 -28.08
C LEU A 245 -16.33 -14.42 -28.21
N CYS A 246 -16.88 -15.58 -28.60
CA CYS A 246 -18.33 -15.80 -28.70
C CYS A 246 -19.00 -15.68 -27.32
N SER A 247 -20.17 -15.05 -27.27
CA SER A 247 -21.07 -15.00 -26.11
C SER A 247 -21.80 -16.34 -25.91
N GLU A 248 -22.48 -16.51 -24.79
CA GLU A 248 -23.16 -17.78 -24.48
C GLU A 248 -24.31 -18.10 -25.45
N SER A 249 -25.05 -17.08 -25.92
CA SER A 249 -26.10 -17.26 -26.93
C SER A 249 -25.51 -17.66 -28.29
N GLU A 250 -24.38 -17.06 -28.66
CA GLU A 250 -23.61 -17.39 -29.87
C GLU A 250 -23.06 -18.82 -29.82
N ILE A 251 -22.52 -19.24 -28.68
CA ILE A 251 -22.04 -20.61 -28.46
C ILE A 251 -23.15 -21.63 -28.63
N ARG A 252 -24.36 -21.37 -28.12
CA ARG A 252 -25.52 -22.27 -28.27
C ARG A 252 -25.91 -22.47 -29.74
N LEU A 253 -25.87 -21.41 -30.54
CA LEU A 253 -26.15 -21.47 -31.98
C LEU A 253 -25.11 -22.31 -32.73
N ILE A 254 -23.82 -22.08 -32.47
CA ILE A 254 -22.74 -22.81 -33.15
C ILE A 254 -22.75 -24.29 -32.77
N ASN A 255 -23.07 -24.62 -31.52
CA ASN A 255 -23.14 -26.02 -31.07
C ASN A 255 -24.17 -26.86 -31.85
N GLN A 256 -25.21 -26.24 -32.44
CA GLN A 256 -26.18 -26.93 -33.31
C GLN A 256 -25.58 -27.37 -34.65
N ARG A 257 -24.45 -26.79 -35.06
CA ARG A 257 -23.77 -27.08 -36.33
C ARG A 257 -22.57 -28.03 -36.19
N ILE A 258 -22.22 -28.43 -34.97
CA ILE A 258 -21.13 -29.39 -34.71
C ILE A 258 -21.59 -30.77 -35.17
N THR A 259 -20.83 -31.39 -36.08
CA THR A 259 -21.16 -32.72 -36.60
C THR A 259 -20.50 -33.84 -35.79
N THR A 260 -19.37 -33.60 -35.12
CA THR A 260 -18.72 -34.63 -34.27
C THR A 260 -17.79 -34.02 -33.20
N LYS A 261 -17.65 -34.69 -32.05
CA LYS A 261 -16.54 -34.47 -31.10
C LYS A 261 -15.48 -35.54 -31.37
N GLU A 262 -14.54 -35.28 -32.27
CA GLU A 262 -13.46 -36.24 -32.53
C GLU A 262 -12.37 -36.13 -31.45
N LYS A 263 -11.74 -37.26 -31.10
CA LYS A 263 -10.56 -37.29 -30.22
C LYS A 263 -9.38 -36.59 -30.94
N PRO A 264 -8.48 -35.91 -30.21
CA PRO A 264 -7.40 -35.16 -30.83
C PRO A 264 -6.53 -36.09 -31.69
N ALA A 265 -6.57 -35.87 -33.01
CA ALA A 265 -5.56 -36.40 -33.90
C ALA A 265 -4.23 -35.72 -33.53
N SER A 266 -3.25 -36.52 -33.16
CA SER A 266 -1.92 -36.08 -32.76
C SER A 266 -1.24 -35.33 -33.90
N PHE A 267 -1.35 -34.00 -33.90
CA PHE A 267 -0.41 -33.16 -34.64
C PHE A 267 0.86 -33.03 -33.81
N THR A 268 1.93 -33.59 -34.36
CA THR A 268 3.30 -33.47 -33.89
C THR A 268 3.73 -32.01 -33.85
N SER A 269 3.93 -31.51 -32.64
CA SER A 269 4.86 -30.43 -32.33
C SER A 269 5.69 -30.88 -31.14
N VAL A 270 6.69 -31.72 -31.42
CA VAL A 270 7.80 -31.96 -30.51
C VAL A 270 8.67 -30.70 -30.55
N ALA A 271 8.53 -29.87 -29.52
CA ALA A 271 9.54 -28.91 -29.08
C ALA A 271 9.24 -28.56 -27.61
N ASP A 272 9.88 -29.32 -26.72
CA ASP A 272 10.22 -28.99 -25.34
C ASP A 272 9.29 -28.04 -24.57
N LEU A 273 8.27 -28.62 -23.94
CA LEU A 273 7.87 -28.18 -22.61
C LEU A 273 8.08 -29.37 -21.69
N LYS A 274 9.24 -29.37 -21.03
CA LYS A 274 9.48 -30.20 -19.85
C LYS A 274 8.28 -30.09 -18.93
N ASP A 275 7.86 -31.24 -18.42
CA ASP A 275 7.02 -31.38 -17.23
C ASP A 275 7.41 -30.30 -16.22
N VAL A 276 6.56 -29.28 -16.08
CA VAL A 276 6.45 -28.57 -14.82
C VAL A 276 5.46 -29.39 -14.06
N ASP A 277 6.01 -30.24 -13.20
CA ASP A 277 5.30 -30.87 -12.11
C ASP A 277 4.28 -29.89 -11.53
N VAL A 278 3.08 -30.41 -11.32
CA VAL A 278 2.08 -29.78 -10.46
C VAL A 278 2.63 -29.86 -9.05
N ASP A 279 3.60 -29.00 -8.75
CA ASP A 279 4.05 -28.76 -7.38
C ASP A 279 2.84 -28.16 -6.65
N GLY A 280 2.32 -28.96 -5.73
CA GLY A 280 1.48 -28.46 -4.65
C GLY A 280 2.16 -27.22 -4.09
N HIS A 281 1.40 -26.13 -3.97
CA HIS A 281 1.89 -24.85 -3.48
C HIS A 281 2.75 -25.04 -2.24
N HIS A 282 4.07 -25.11 -2.46
CA HIS A 282 5.07 -24.90 -1.43
C HIS A 282 4.76 -23.49 -0.93
N GLY A 283 4.20 -23.44 0.29
CA GLY A 283 4.11 -22.19 1.02
C GLY A 283 5.48 -21.55 0.98
N ASN A 284 5.53 -20.25 0.71
CA ASN A 284 6.76 -19.48 0.77
C ASN A 284 7.47 -19.84 2.09
N ASP A 285 8.61 -20.55 2.03
CA ASP A 285 9.26 -21.17 3.20
C ASP A 285 9.66 -20.14 4.27
N ASN A 286 9.62 -18.85 3.91
CA ASN A 286 9.94 -17.72 4.77
C ASN A 286 8.71 -17.02 5.41
N LEU A 287 7.48 -17.46 5.11
CA LEU A 287 6.25 -16.85 5.64
C LEU A 287 5.86 -17.47 6.98
N GLN A 288 6.03 -16.71 8.07
CA GLN A 288 5.54 -17.11 9.39
C GLN A 288 4.13 -16.57 9.64
N VAL A 289 3.15 -17.46 9.66
CA VAL A 289 1.78 -17.15 10.06
C VAL A 289 1.49 -17.82 11.40
N GLU A 290 0.89 -17.08 12.34
CA GLU A 290 0.39 -17.66 13.58
C GLU A 290 -0.63 -18.77 13.26
N THR A 291 -0.35 -20.01 13.68
CA THR A 291 -0.98 -21.25 13.18
C THR A 291 -2.51 -21.25 13.21
N ASP A 292 -3.13 -20.56 14.17
CA ASP A 292 -4.58 -20.48 14.32
C ASP A 292 -5.24 -19.34 13.52
N LEU A 293 -4.46 -18.51 12.82
CA LEU A 293 -4.89 -17.28 12.15
C LEU A 293 -4.58 -17.31 10.64
N GLU A 294 -4.92 -18.42 9.99
CA GLU A 294 -4.55 -18.68 8.58
C GLU A 294 -5.40 -17.92 7.53
N ASN A 295 -6.52 -17.27 7.90
CA ASN A 295 -7.43 -16.63 6.95
C ASN A 295 -7.98 -15.27 7.43
N LEU A 296 -8.58 -14.53 6.49
CA LEU A 296 -9.06 -13.17 6.73
C LEU A 296 -10.10 -13.09 7.86
N ASN A 297 -11.07 -14.00 7.89
CA ASN A 297 -12.13 -13.99 8.90
C ASN A 297 -11.59 -14.27 10.31
N LYS A 298 -10.64 -15.20 10.44
CA LYS A 298 -9.94 -15.47 11.71
C LYS A 298 -9.25 -14.21 12.23
N TRP A 299 -8.50 -13.49 11.38
CA TRP A 299 -7.87 -12.21 11.72
C TRP A 299 -8.87 -11.11 12.11
N MET A 300 -9.96 -10.96 11.34
CA MET A 300 -11.00 -9.99 11.67
C MET A 300 -11.66 -10.30 13.02
N ASN A 301 -11.87 -11.57 13.34
CA ASN A 301 -12.49 -11.97 14.61
C ASN A 301 -11.56 -11.79 15.79
N ILE A 302 -10.30 -12.27 15.74
CA ILE A 302 -9.35 -12.10 16.84
C ILE A 302 -9.07 -10.62 17.13
N SER A 303 -9.07 -9.77 16.08
CA SER A 303 -8.82 -8.34 16.25
C SER A 303 -9.83 -7.63 17.15
N LYS A 304 -11.06 -8.17 17.30
CA LYS A 304 -12.10 -7.59 18.17
C LYS A 304 -11.67 -7.57 19.65
N ASP A 305 -10.85 -8.52 20.07
CA ASP A 305 -10.28 -8.57 21.42
C ASP A 305 -9.33 -7.40 21.69
N TYR A 306 -8.80 -6.77 20.63
CA TYR A 306 -7.84 -5.68 20.65
C TYR A 306 -8.46 -4.31 20.33
N ALA A 307 -9.79 -4.26 20.20
CA ALA A 307 -10.55 -3.05 19.92
C ALA A 307 -10.20 -1.82 20.78
N PRO A 308 -9.82 -1.94 22.07
CA PRO A 308 -9.39 -0.80 22.87
C PRO A 308 -8.17 -0.03 22.33
N PHE A 309 -7.42 -0.55 21.34
CA PHE A 309 -6.38 0.24 20.65
C PHE A 309 -6.97 1.35 19.76
N TRP A 310 -8.05 1.08 19.02
CA TRP A 310 -8.59 2.00 18.00
C TRP A 310 -9.98 2.54 18.29
N CYS A 311 -10.75 1.92 19.18
CA CYS A 311 -12.07 2.41 19.57
C CYS A 311 -12.16 2.79 21.05
N THR A 312 -13.19 3.56 21.40
CA THR A 312 -13.62 3.77 22.79
C THR A 312 -14.74 2.78 23.11
N LYS A 313 -14.99 2.51 24.41
CA LYS A 313 -16.01 1.53 24.84
C LYS A 313 -17.40 1.81 24.26
N ASN A 314 -17.75 3.08 24.07
CA ASN A 314 -19.08 3.52 23.64
C ASN A 314 -19.22 3.60 22.11
N MET A 315 -18.19 3.26 21.33
CA MET A 315 -18.30 3.27 19.88
C MET A 315 -18.90 1.96 19.37
N PRO A 316 -19.93 2.01 18.50
CA PRO A 316 -20.64 0.82 18.03
C PRO A 316 -19.78 -0.06 17.12
N ASN A 317 -18.81 0.54 16.43
CA ASN A 317 -17.88 -0.20 15.58
C ASN A 317 -16.55 -0.47 16.30
N LYS A 318 -16.23 -1.76 16.44
CA LYS A 318 -15.01 -2.27 17.09
C LYS A 318 -14.02 -2.87 16.09
N ASP A 319 -14.30 -2.76 14.79
CA ASP A 319 -13.49 -3.39 13.76
C ASP A 319 -12.11 -2.75 13.70
N ILE A 320 -11.09 -3.57 13.43
CA ILE A 320 -9.74 -3.11 13.19
C ILE A 320 -9.71 -2.15 11.99
N PRO A 321 -8.95 -1.03 12.06
CA PRO A 321 -8.68 -0.21 10.89
C PRO A 321 -8.11 -1.06 9.76
N ALA A 322 -8.75 -1.02 8.58
CA ALA A 322 -8.35 -1.85 7.45
C ALA A 322 -6.89 -1.60 7.00
N ASP A 323 -6.39 -0.38 7.17
CA ASP A 323 -4.99 -0.04 6.90
C ASP A 323 -4.00 -0.85 7.77
N ILE A 324 -4.33 -1.12 9.04
CA ILE A 324 -3.49 -1.93 9.94
C ILE A 324 -3.46 -3.37 9.44
N LEU A 325 -4.63 -3.92 9.09
CA LEU A 325 -4.74 -5.29 8.62
C LEU A 325 -4.07 -5.49 7.24
N ARG A 326 -4.20 -4.50 6.35
CA ARG A 326 -3.49 -4.44 5.07
C ARG A 326 -1.98 -4.47 5.28
N CYS A 327 -1.45 -3.60 6.16
CA CYS A 327 -0.01 -3.56 6.42
C CYS A 327 0.50 -4.85 7.06
N LEU A 328 -0.27 -5.46 7.97
CA LEU A 328 0.04 -6.75 8.58
C LEU A 328 0.15 -7.88 7.54
N PHE A 329 -0.70 -7.92 6.53
CA PHE A 329 -0.59 -8.93 5.49
C PHE A 329 0.57 -8.67 4.51
N LEU A 330 1.13 -7.47 4.50
CA LEU A 330 2.27 -7.11 3.65
C LEU A 330 3.62 -7.25 4.37
N THR A 331 3.67 -7.89 5.55
CA THR A 331 4.90 -8.24 6.28
C THR A 331 5.25 -9.72 6.17
N ARG A 332 6.51 -10.08 6.43
CA ARG A 332 6.97 -11.48 6.47
C ARG A 332 6.37 -12.27 7.63
N ASP A 333 6.28 -11.64 8.80
CA ASP A 333 5.72 -12.23 10.01
C ASP A 333 4.29 -11.72 10.22
N ILE A 334 3.33 -12.64 10.35
CA ILE A 334 1.90 -12.31 10.52
C ILE A 334 1.43 -12.88 11.85
N THR A 335 1.64 -12.08 12.89
CA THR A 335 1.38 -12.43 14.30
C THR A 335 0.64 -11.31 15.03
N ILE A 336 0.06 -11.61 16.19
CA ILE A 336 -0.55 -10.60 17.06
C ILE A 336 0.46 -9.51 17.47
N SER A 337 1.73 -9.86 17.66
CA SER A 337 2.79 -8.89 17.96
C SER A 337 2.97 -7.91 16.79
N GLN A 338 3.04 -8.44 15.57
CA GLN A 338 3.13 -7.60 14.37
C GLN A 338 1.88 -6.74 14.18
N MET A 339 0.68 -7.25 14.49
CA MET A 339 -0.54 -6.45 14.45
C MET A 339 -0.48 -5.24 15.39
N LYS A 340 0.08 -5.43 16.60
CA LYS A 340 0.31 -4.32 17.56
C LYS A 340 1.34 -3.34 17.05
N GLU A 341 2.37 -3.82 16.36
CA GLU A 341 3.39 -3.00 15.72
C GLU A 341 2.77 -2.13 14.60
N GLU A 342 1.97 -2.71 13.71
CA GLU A 342 1.27 -1.98 12.66
C GLU A 342 0.25 -0.98 13.22
N PHE A 343 -0.38 -1.28 14.36
CA PHE A 343 -1.15 -0.29 15.10
C PHE A 343 -0.28 0.90 15.54
N CYS A 344 0.93 0.66 16.06
CA CYS A 344 1.84 1.71 16.49
C CYS A 344 2.24 2.61 15.31
N LYS A 345 2.63 2.02 14.18
CA LYS A 345 2.97 2.73 12.93
C LYS A 345 1.81 3.58 12.42
N HIS A 346 0.61 3.00 12.37
CA HIS A 346 -0.59 3.73 11.95
C HIS A 346 -0.95 4.88 12.91
N TYR A 347 -0.79 4.69 14.23
CA TYR A 347 -0.99 5.75 15.23
C TYR A 347 0.02 6.88 15.08
N ILE A 348 1.29 6.56 14.84
CA ILE A 348 2.38 7.52 14.60
C ILE A 348 2.08 8.35 13.36
N LEU A 349 1.79 7.71 12.22
CA LEU A 349 1.46 8.42 10.98
C LEU A 349 0.22 9.31 11.15
N PHE A 350 -0.81 8.83 11.86
CA PHE A 350 -1.96 9.67 12.21
C PHE A 350 -1.56 10.88 13.07
N SER A 351 -0.63 10.71 14.02
CA SER A 351 -0.21 11.78 14.93
C SER A 351 0.51 12.89 14.16
N ILE A 352 1.35 12.52 13.18
CA ILE A 352 1.99 13.44 12.25
C ILE A 352 0.94 14.17 11.40
N PHE A 353 -0.01 13.43 10.81
CA PHE A 353 -1.13 14.01 10.07
C PHE A 353 -1.96 14.98 10.92
N SER A 354 -2.28 14.60 12.15
CA SER A 354 -3.07 15.41 13.09
C SER A 354 -2.38 16.73 13.38
N GLN A 355 -1.05 16.72 13.51
CA GLN A 355 -0.26 17.94 13.66
C GLN A 355 -0.22 18.79 12.40
N ALA A 356 0.01 18.18 11.24
CA ALA A 356 -0.06 18.88 9.96
C ALA A 356 -1.43 19.55 9.77
N TRP A 357 -2.52 18.89 10.16
CA TRP A 357 -3.87 19.45 10.11
C TRP A 357 -4.05 20.65 11.07
N ARG A 358 -3.40 20.64 12.24
CA ARG A 358 -3.39 21.80 13.15
C ARG A 358 -2.62 22.97 12.54
N ILE A 359 -1.47 22.70 11.94
CA ILE A 359 -0.65 23.70 11.25
C ILE A 359 -1.47 24.35 10.12
N ASP A 360 -2.15 23.54 9.30
CA ASP A 360 -3.06 24.03 8.24
C ASP A 360 -4.11 24.99 8.78
N ARG A 361 -4.80 24.60 9.87
CA ARG A 361 -5.86 25.43 10.45
C ARG A 361 -5.36 26.74 11.05
N LYS A 362 -4.13 26.78 11.56
CA LYS A 362 -3.55 27.97 12.19
C LYS A 362 -2.92 28.93 11.20
N PHE A 363 -2.64 28.49 9.97
CA PHE A 363 -1.96 29.32 8.98
C PHE A 363 -2.96 29.98 8.03
N PRO A 364 -3.20 31.30 8.13
CA PRO A 364 -4.17 31.99 7.29
C PRO A 364 -3.76 31.92 5.82
N GLN A 365 -4.67 31.48 4.93
CA GLN A 365 -4.41 31.42 3.49
C GLN A 365 -4.08 32.80 2.87
N LYS A 366 -4.50 33.90 3.52
CA LYS A 366 -4.19 35.27 3.10
C LYS A 366 -2.70 35.62 3.19
N ASN A 367 -1.89 34.85 3.93
CA ASN A 367 -0.46 35.10 4.11
C ASN A 367 0.43 34.47 3.03
N LEU A 368 -0.17 33.90 1.97
CA LEU A 368 0.55 33.28 0.83
C LEU A 368 0.42 34.07 -0.48
N ASN A 369 -0.24 35.23 -0.48
CA ASN A 369 -0.10 36.20 -1.56
C ASN A 369 1.12 37.06 -1.22
N PRO A 370 2.28 36.82 -1.85
CA PRO A 370 3.41 37.70 -1.64
C PRO A 370 3.06 39.04 -2.31
N PRO A 371 3.32 40.20 -1.67
CA PRO A 371 3.77 41.32 -2.48
C PRO A 371 5.06 40.85 -3.16
N GLU A 372 5.04 40.76 -4.49
CA GLU A 372 6.20 40.60 -5.38
C GLU A 372 7.51 40.08 -4.72
N SER A 373 7.58 38.77 -4.50
CA SER A 373 8.79 37.90 -4.46
C SER A 373 10.16 38.48 -4.06
N SER A 374 10.39 38.81 -2.78
CA SER A 374 11.76 39.03 -2.24
C SER A 374 12.11 38.24 -0.95
N LEU A 375 11.14 37.61 -0.28
CA LEU A 375 11.38 36.91 0.98
C LEU A 375 12.04 35.54 0.79
N LYS A 376 13.12 35.28 1.54
CA LYS A 376 13.82 33.99 1.55
C LYS A 376 13.01 32.90 2.26
N VAL A 377 13.11 31.66 1.80
CA VAL A 377 12.50 30.50 2.48
C VAL A 377 13.47 29.97 3.55
N PRO A 378 13.07 29.91 4.84
CA PRO A 378 13.97 29.46 5.91
C PRO A 378 14.04 27.93 5.99
N TRP A 379 14.66 27.30 4.99
CA TRP A 379 14.92 25.86 4.99
C TRP A 379 15.96 25.49 6.06
N LYS A 380 15.63 24.51 6.89
CA LYS A 380 16.56 23.93 7.88
C LYS A 380 17.14 22.61 7.37
N SER A 381 18.32 22.23 7.86
CA SER A 381 19.01 20.99 7.45
C SER A 381 18.14 19.74 7.61
N TRP A 382 17.35 19.66 8.67
CA TRP A 382 16.44 18.55 8.93
C TRP A 382 15.20 18.53 8.02
N ASP A 383 14.77 19.68 7.49
CA ASP A 383 13.71 19.71 6.46
C ASP A 383 14.22 19.05 5.18
N LEU A 384 15.41 19.47 4.74
CA LEU A 384 16.04 19.01 3.51
C LEU A 384 16.32 17.50 3.57
N TYR A 385 16.85 17.02 4.69
CA TYR A 385 17.11 15.60 4.92
C TYR A 385 15.83 14.76 4.78
N ILE A 386 14.73 15.12 5.47
CA ILE A 386 13.48 14.36 5.38
C ILE A 386 12.87 14.41 3.99
N CYS A 387 12.99 15.54 3.30
CA CYS A 387 12.52 15.64 1.93
C CYS A 387 13.28 14.73 0.98
N GLN A 388 14.61 14.71 1.06
CA GLN A 388 15.44 13.79 0.28
C GLN A 388 15.08 12.33 0.59
N ARG A 389 15.03 11.94 1.87
CA ARG A 389 14.65 10.57 2.27
C ARG A 389 13.27 10.19 1.74
N SER A 390 12.31 11.12 1.75
CA SER A 390 10.98 10.87 1.20
C SER A 390 11.01 10.69 -0.32
N GLN A 391 11.82 11.46 -1.04
CA GLN A 391 12.02 11.33 -2.49
C GLN A 391 12.68 10.00 -2.84
N GLU A 392 13.74 9.61 -2.13
CA GLU A 392 14.42 8.33 -2.30
C GLU A 392 13.46 7.14 -2.13
N ILE A 393 12.71 7.12 -1.02
CA ILE A 393 11.72 6.06 -0.76
C ILE A 393 10.58 6.10 -1.80
N SER A 394 10.09 7.30 -2.14
CA SER A 394 9.01 7.44 -3.12
C SER A 394 9.47 7.14 -4.55
N ALA A 395 10.78 7.09 -4.85
CA ALA A 395 11.32 6.71 -6.15
C ALA A 395 11.38 5.18 -6.34
N ILE A 396 11.37 4.40 -5.26
CA ILE A 396 11.37 2.93 -5.33
C ILE A 396 10.07 2.46 -5.99
N PRO A 397 10.11 1.75 -7.14
CA PRO A 397 8.90 1.27 -7.81
C PRO A 397 8.18 0.22 -6.96
N ILE A 398 6.87 0.04 -7.17
CA ILE A 398 6.11 -1.04 -6.53
C ILE A 398 6.66 -2.39 -7.05
N PRO A 399 7.17 -3.27 -6.16
CA PRO A 399 7.79 -4.52 -6.59
C PRO A 399 6.83 -5.51 -7.24
N ASN A 400 7.40 -6.52 -7.91
CA ASN A 400 6.64 -7.56 -8.60
C ASN A 400 6.29 -8.74 -7.69
N THR A 401 7.06 -8.94 -6.62
CA THR A 401 6.90 -10.05 -5.68
C THR A 401 6.49 -9.57 -4.28
N VAL A 402 5.90 -10.48 -3.50
CA VAL A 402 5.46 -10.19 -2.14
C VAL A 402 6.64 -9.96 -1.19
N ASP A 403 7.75 -10.67 -1.39
CA ASP A 403 8.93 -10.57 -0.51
C ASP A 403 9.68 -9.26 -0.71
N GLU A 404 9.89 -8.85 -1.96
CA GLU A 404 10.46 -7.53 -2.26
C GLU A 404 9.54 -6.42 -1.74
N PHE A 405 8.21 -6.59 -1.86
CA PHE A 405 7.27 -5.62 -1.29
C PHE A 405 7.43 -5.50 0.23
N SER A 406 7.58 -6.62 0.93
CA SER A 406 7.86 -6.63 2.37
C SER A 406 9.20 -5.96 2.71
N ASP A 407 10.25 -6.15 1.90
CA ASP A 407 11.54 -5.47 2.10
C ASP A 407 11.44 -3.96 1.91
N VAL A 408 10.76 -3.50 0.87
CA VAL A 408 10.54 -2.06 0.66
C VAL A 408 9.64 -1.46 1.73
N LYS A 409 8.65 -2.22 2.23
CA LYS A 409 7.86 -1.81 3.40
C LYS A 409 8.75 -1.61 4.62
N LEU A 410 9.74 -2.47 4.88
CA LEU A 410 10.69 -2.28 5.99
C LEU A 410 11.51 -0.99 5.82
N GLN A 411 11.92 -0.66 4.60
CA GLN A 411 12.58 0.63 4.31
C GLN A 411 11.65 1.82 4.57
N PHE A 412 10.38 1.72 4.18
CA PHE A 412 9.36 2.73 4.48
C PHE A 412 9.12 2.84 6.00
N ASP A 413 9.04 1.73 6.72
CA ASP A 413 8.87 1.69 8.17
C ASP A 413 10.05 2.38 8.86
N HIS A 414 11.29 2.18 8.38
CA HIS A 414 12.45 2.92 8.87
C HIS A 414 12.31 4.43 8.63
N PHE A 415 11.94 4.84 7.41
CA PHE A 415 11.67 6.24 7.08
C PHE A 415 10.55 6.84 7.96
N LEU A 416 9.50 6.09 8.28
CA LEU A 416 8.42 6.55 9.15
C LEU A 416 8.94 6.91 10.56
N SER A 417 9.96 6.19 11.06
CA SER A 417 10.61 6.52 12.34
C SER A 417 11.43 7.81 12.26
N GLU A 418 12.12 8.06 11.14
CA GLU A 418 12.85 9.31 10.87
C GLU A 418 11.85 10.48 10.77
N PHE A 419 10.76 10.27 10.05
CA PHE A 419 9.69 11.26 9.88
C PHE A 419 8.97 11.58 11.20
N PHE A 420 8.85 10.60 12.10
CA PHE A 420 8.35 10.85 13.45
C PHE A 420 9.32 11.70 14.28
N SER A 421 10.63 11.48 14.15
CA SER A 421 11.65 12.29 14.81
C SER A 421 11.60 13.75 14.32
N TYR A 422 11.39 13.94 13.03
CA TYR A 422 11.14 15.26 12.43
C TYR A 422 9.85 15.91 12.95
N TYR A 423 8.76 15.13 13.10
CA TYR A 423 7.55 15.61 13.76
C TYR A 423 7.78 16.06 15.20
N ALA A 424 8.55 15.29 15.99
CA ALA A 424 8.89 15.67 17.36
C ALA A 424 9.66 16.99 17.39
N LEU A 425 10.61 17.15 16.47
CA LEU A 425 11.40 18.38 16.32
C LEU A 425 10.52 19.59 15.95
N ILE A 426 9.59 19.46 14.99
CA ILE A 426 8.64 20.53 14.65
C ILE A 426 7.79 20.94 15.86
N VAL A 427 7.32 19.96 16.65
CA VAL A 427 6.55 20.27 17.86
C VAL A 427 7.41 21.04 18.87
N SER A 428 8.69 20.71 18.98
CA SER A 428 9.65 21.45 19.82
C SER A 428 9.94 22.85 19.29
N GLU A 429 10.11 23.04 17.98
CA GLU A 429 10.23 24.38 17.35
C GLU A 429 9.01 25.24 17.65
N MET A 430 7.81 24.70 17.47
CA MET A 430 6.56 25.41 17.76
C MET A 430 6.41 25.83 19.22
N LYS A 431 7.08 25.14 20.16
CA LYS A 431 7.12 25.51 21.58
C LYS A 431 8.22 26.53 21.86
N ALA A 432 9.40 26.33 21.27
CA ALA A 432 10.56 27.18 21.47
C ALA A 432 10.38 28.58 20.87
N GLU A 433 9.70 28.67 19.72
CA GLU A 433 9.61 29.86 18.86
C GLU A 433 8.17 30.16 18.43
N ALA A 434 7.22 30.11 19.36
CA ALA A 434 5.79 30.21 19.05
C ALA A 434 5.41 31.46 18.23
N GLU A 435 6.06 32.60 18.47
CA GLU A 435 5.80 33.87 17.79
C GLU A 435 6.32 33.85 16.33
N PHE A 436 7.59 33.51 16.13
CA PHE A 436 8.24 33.49 14.81
C PHE A 436 7.80 32.32 13.93
N PHE A 437 7.30 31.22 14.52
CA PHE A 437 6.97 30.02 13.74
C PHE A 437 5.85 30.29 12.71
N PHE A 438 4.86 31.10 13.07
CA PHE A 438 3.68 31.37 12.25
C PHE A 438 3.70 32.73 11.55
N GLN A 439 4.59 33.64 11.95
CA GLN A 439 4.65 35.00 11.43
C GLN A 439 5.86 35.19 10.49
N PRO A 440 5.72 35.98 9.41
CA PRO A 440 6.86 36.32 8.57
C PRO A 440 7.78 37.27 9.32
N THR A 441 9.06 37.30 8.91
CA THR A 441 10.00 38.35 9.31
C THR A 441 10.21 39.30 8.13
N GLU A 442 10.93 40.41 8.33
CA GLU A 442 11.22 41.39 7.27
C GLU A 442 11.91 40.77 6.04
N SER A 443 12.68 39.68 6.23
CA SER A 443 13.51 39.07 5.19
C SER A 443 13.16 37.61 4.86
N HIS A 444 12.36 36.94 5.69
CA HIS A 444 12.03 35.53 5.51
C HIS A 444 10.53 35.25 5.62
N LEU A 445 10.09 34.27 4.83
CA LEU A 445 8.79 33.64 5.04
C LEU A 445 8.70 33.01 6.44
N PRO A 446 7.48 32.82 6.98
CA PRO A 446 7.32 32.17 8.26
C PRO A 446 7.86 30.73 8.24
N ARG A 447 8.44 30.26 9.35
CA ARG A 447 9.00 28.90 9.47
C ARG A 447 8.00 27.78 9.16
N THR A 448 6.72 28.00 9.42
CA THR A 448 5.65 27.07 9.07
C THR A 448 5.52 26.79 7.56
N ALA A 449 6.00 27.68 6.68
CA ALA A 449 5.89 27.53 5.24
C ALA A 449 6.71 26.34 4.68
N PRO A 450 8.03 26.25 4.95
CA PRO A 450 8.80 25.05 4.57
C PRO A 450 8.32 23.78 5.29
N VAL A 451 7.98 23.85 6.59
CA VAL A 451 7.42 22.70 7.35
C VAL A 451 6.16 22.13 6.69
N ARG A 452 5.22 23.01 6.33
CA ARG A 452 3.99 22.66 5.63
C ARG A 452 4.28 21.99 4.30
N GLN A 453 5.26 22.48 3.54
CA GLN A 453 5.63 21.91 2.26
C GLN A 453 6.22 20.49 2.42
N VAL A 454 7.10 20.28 3.41
CA VAL A 454 7.62 18.94 3.75
C VAL A 454 6.48 17.98 4.12
N LEU A 455 5.64 18.37 5.09
CA LEU A 455 4.54 17.53 5.58
C LEU A 455 3.57 17.17 4.46
N ARG A 456 3.28 18.11 3.55
CA ARG A 456 2.45 17.85 2.39
C ARG A 456 3.09 16.83 1.45
N SER A 457 4.35 17.03 1.07
CA SER A 457 5.02 16.16 0.11
C SER A 457 5.07 14.72 0.65
N VAL A 458 5.44 14.55 1.92
CA VAL A 458 5.46 13.22 2.56
C VAL A 458 4.05 12.62 2.69
N LEU A 459 3.07 13.36 3.23
CA LEU A 459 1.77 12.78 3.57
C LEU A 459 0.84 12.57 2.35
N LEU A 460 0.96 13.41 1.31
CA LEU A 460 0.02 13.40 0.18
C LEU A 460 0.63 12.87 -1.13
N GLU A 461 1.92 13.15 -1.36
CA GLU A 461 2.58 12.88 -2.66
C GLU A 461 3.40 11.58 -2.63
N ASN A 462 3.87 11.14 -1.46
CA ASN A 462 4.57 9.88 -1.31
C ASN A 462 3.68 8.67 -1.68
N GLN A 463 4.14 7.85 -2.63
CA GLN A 463 3.34 6.73 -3.14
C GLN A 463 3.08 5.63 -2.10
N TRP A 464 4.01 5.42 -1.16
CA TRP A 464 3.94 4.36 -0.16
C TRP A 464 2.92 4.65 0.93
N VAL A 465 2.74 5.91 1.32
CA VAL A 465 1.64 6.31 2.22
C VAL A 465 0.29 5.91 1.62
N ARG A 466 0.10 6.16 0.32
CA ARG A 466 -1.12 5.79 -0.40
C ARG A 466 -1.27 4.28 -0.58
N ALA A 467 -0.18 3.56 -0.82
CA ALA A 467 -0.20 2.12 -1.05
C ALA A 467 -0.41 1.32 0.23
N LEU A 468 0.13 1.76 1.37
CA LEU A 468 0.05 1.07 2.67
C LEU A 468 -1.14 1.53 3.52
N TYR A 469 -1.47 2.83 3.49
CA TYR A 469 -2.51 3.43 4.34
C TYR A 469 -3.60 4.17 3.54
N PRO A 470 -4.31 3.50 2.61
CA PRO A 470 -5.25 4.15 1.70
C PRO A 470 -6.43 4.83 2.42
N ASN A 471 -6.91 4.30 3.55
CA ASN A 471 -8.03 4.89 4.29
C ASN A 471 -7.60 6.20 4.97
N LEU A 472 -6.43 6.18 5.62
CA LEU A 472 -5.85 7.35 6.25
C LEU A 472 -5.44 8.40 5.20
N HIS A 473 -4.86 8.00 4.07
CA HIS A 473 -4.50 8.90 2.96
C HIS A 473 -5.72 9.61 2.37
N ALA A 474 -6.84 8.91 2.19
CA ALA A 474 -8.09 9.52 1.74
C ALA A 474 -8.61 10.57 2.73
N GLN A 475 -8.47 10.32 4.04
CA GLN A 475 -8.80 11.31 5.06
C GLN A 475 -7.87 12.52 5.03
N MET A 476 -6.56 12.31 4.82
CA MET A 476 -5.59 13.40 4.64
C MET A 476 -6.00 14.29 3.47
N LYS A 477 -6.30 13.70 2.31
CA LYS A 477 -6.76 14.41 1.11
C LYS A 477 -8.03 15.22 1.34
N ASN A 478 -9.00 14.65 2.06
CA ASN A 478 -10.27 15.35 2.33
C ASN A 478 -10.14 16.49 3.34
N ARG A 479 -9.08 16.52 4.15
CA ARG A 479 -8.91 17.48 5.25
C ARG A 479 -7.99 18.63 4.91
N PHE A 480 -6.94 18.38 4.14
CA PHE A 480 -6.00 19.43 3.76
C PHE A 480 -6.57 20.34 2.69
N LYS A 481 -6.62 21.64 2.99
CA LYS A 481 -7.03 22.66 1.99
C LYS A 481 -5.91 23.00 1.00
N TRP A 482 -4.68 22.55 1.27
CA TRP A 482 -3.47 22.87 0.51
C TRP A 482 -3.44 22.31 -0.92
N ILE A 483 -4.31 21.35 -1.24
CA ILE A 483 -4.44 20.72 -2.56
C ILE A 483 -4.96 21.72 -3.61
N HIS A 484 -5.62 22.80 -3.19
CA HIS A 484 -6.25 23.77 -4.08
C HIS A 484 -5.45 25.06 -4.30
N ASN A 485 -4.23 25.18 -3.74
CA ASN A 485 -3.40 26.38 -3.89
C ASN A 485 -2.33 26.15 -4.97
N SER A 486 -2.36 26.93 -6.06
CA SER A 486 -1.40 26.92 -7.17
C SER A 486 -0.01 27.51 -6.85
N ASN A 487 0.15 28.20 -5.71
CA ASN A 487 1.43 28.79 -5.29
C ASN A 487 2.26 27.77 -4.50
N TYR A 488 3.02 26.94 -5.23
CA TYR A 488 3.92 25.94 -4.64
C TYR A 488 5.29 26.56 -4.36
N LEU A 489 5.81 26.38 -3.14
CA LEU A 489 7.23 26.61 -2.88
C LEU A 489 8.00 25.52 -3.62
N ALA A 490 8.91 25.92 -4.52
CA ALA A 490 9.80 24.98 -5.16
C ALA A 490 10.66 24.28 -4.10
N MET A 491 10.64 22.94 -4.11
CA MET A 491 11.54 22.17 -3.26
C MET A 491 12.97 22.37 -3.76
N PRO A 492 13.95 22.57 -2.87
CA PRO A 492 15.35 22.58 -3.26
C PRO A 492 15.68 21.24 -3.94
N THR A 493 16.33 21.28 -5.11
CA THR A 493 16.74 20.07 -5.82
C THR A 493 17.88 19.38 -5.07
N ALA A 494 17.86 18.04 -5.02
CA ALA A 494 18.87 17.22 -4.34
C ALA A 494 20.31 17.53 -4.81
N THR A 495 20.49 17.89 -6.09
CA THR A 495 21.78 18.30 -6.67
C THR A 495 22.35 19.61 -6.14
N LYS A 496 21.57 20.40 -5.39
CA LYS A 496 21.98 21.66 -4.77
C LYS A 496 22.17 21.55 -3.25
N MET A 497 21.99 20.37 -2.66
CA MET A 497 22.13 20.16 -1.23
C MET A 497 23.58 19.83 -0.88
N ASP A 498 24.17 20.61 0.01
CA ASP A 498 25.50 20.32 0.57
C ASP A 498 25.41 19.07 1.47
N GLU A 499 26.29 18.10 1.24
CA GLU A 499 26.38 16.84 2.00
C GLU A 499 26.53 17.11 3.51
N THR A 500 27.24 18.19 3.88
CA THR A 500 27.41 18.55 5.29
C THR A 500 26.09 18.92 5.97
N HIS A 501 25.19 19.62 5.25
CA HIS A 501 23.87 19.96 5.73
C HIS A 501 23.00 18.72 5.91
N LEU A 502 23.08 17.75 4.99
CA LEU A 502 22.33 16.50 5.09
C LEU A 502 22.76 15.65 6.28
N GLN A 503 24.07 15.49 6.48
CA GLN A 503 24.61 14.76 7.63
C GLN A 503 24.25 15.43 8.96
N SER A 504 24.26 16.76 9.01
CA SER A 504 23.81 17.53 10.18
C SER A 504 22.33 17.25 10.50
N GLY A 505 21.46 17.28 9.49
CA GLY A 505 20.04 16.94 9.63
C GLY A 505 19.81 15.51 10.12
N LYS A 506 20.50 14.54 9.51
CA LYS A 506 20.45 13.12 9.92
C LYS A 506 20.88 12.92 11.37
N LYS A 507 22.01 13.53 11.76
CA LYS A 507 22.55 13.46 13.12
C LYS A 507 21.54 14.03 14.13
N LEU A 508 20.96 15.20 13.86
CA LEU A 508 19.96 15.80 14.74
C LEU A 508 18.72 14.92 14.93
N LEU A 509 18.15 14.37 13.87
CA LEU A 509 16.99 13.47 13.99
C LEU A 509 17.32 12.19 14.76
N THR A 510 18.55 11.69 14.62
CA THR A 510 19.02 10.52 15.39
C THR A 510 19.19 10.86 16.87
N ILE A 511 19.72 12.05 17.20
CA ILE A 511 19.78 12.58 18.58
C ILE A 511 18.37 12.63 19.17
N VAL A 512 17.40 13.19 18.45
CA VAL A 512 15.99 13.24 18.89
C VAL A 512 15.45 11.84 19.15
N ARG A 513 15.67 10.89 18.25
CA ARG A 513 15.23 9.50 18.45
C ARG A 513 15.79 8.89 19.73
N ILE A 514 17.10 9.03 19.97
CA ILE A 514 17.75 8.51 21.19
C ILE A 514 17.17 9.16 22.45
N LEU A 515 16.90 10.47 22.42
CA LEU A 515 16.25 11.15 23.54
C LEU A 515 14.87 10.57 23.87
N LEU A 516 14.07 10.28 22.85
CA LEU A 516 12.74 9.66 23.04
C LEU A 516 12.84 8.23 23.59
N GLU A 517 13.87 7.49 23.18
CA GLU A 517 14.16 6.16 23.72
C GLU A 517 14.51 6.21 25.21
N LEU A 518 15.47 7.06 25.59
CA LEU A 518 15.86 7.22 27.00
C LEU A 518 14.71 7.75 27.86
N GLU A 519 13.90 8.67 27.32
CA GLU A 519 12.70 9.14 28.01
C GLU A 519 11.71 8.00 28.28
N SER A 520 11.59 7.04 27.36
CA SER A 520 10.72 5.88 27.54
C SER A 520 11.23 4.92 28.60
N GLU A 521 12.54 4.75 28.74
CA GLU A 521 13.15 3.85 29.74
C GLU A 521 13.00 4.40 31.17
N SER A 522 12.90 5.71 31.33
CA SER A 522 12.64 6.36 32.63
C SER A 522 11.24 6.08 33.21
N ARG A 523 10.30 5.54 32.43
CA ARG A 523 8.89 5.38 32.82
C ARG A 523 8.35 3.99 32.54
N PRO A 524 7.48 3.44 33.40
CA PRO A 524 6.83 2.14 33.19
C PRO A 524 5.67 2.24 32.17
N ASN A 525 5.91 2.84 31.00
CA ASN A 525 4.92 2.91 29.92
C ASN A 525 4.73 1.52 29.32
N ARG A 526 3.48 1.14 29.06
CA ARG A 526 3.19 -0.18 28.46
C ARG A 526 1.95 -0.16 27.57
N LEU A 527 2.01 -0.97 26.51
CA LEU A 527 0.83 -1.33 25.74
C LEU A 527 0.09 -2.43 26.48
N GLY A 528 -1.22 -2.30 26.65
CA GLY A 528 -2.01 -3.34 27.29
C GLY A 528 -2.01 -4.63 26.48
N LYS A 529 -2.02 -5.79 27.17
CA LYS A 529 -1.98 -7.11 26.52
C LYS A 529 -3.04 -7.26 25.42
N ARG A 530 -4.26 -6.78 25.68
CA ARG A 530 -5.42 -6.77 24.76
C ARG A 530 -5.93 -5.36 24.41
N GLY A 531 -5.03 -4.38 24.39
CA GLY A 531 -5.38 -3.01 24.02
C GLY A 531 -5.16 -1.95 25.10
N GLY A 532 -5.14 -0.69 24.65
CA GLY A 532 -4.91 0.48 25.50
C GLY A 532 -3.45 0.93 25.54
N ILE A 533 -3.26 2.24 25.62
CA ILE A 533 -1.96 2.89 25.80
C ILE A 533 -1.93 3.38 27.26
N TYR A 534 -1.02 2.83 28.05
CA TYR A 534 -0.83 3.22 29.45
C TYR A 534 0.47 4.00 29.57
N VAL A 535 0.34 5.31 29.82
CA VAL A 535 1.47 6.22 30.04
C VAL A 535 1.47 6.61 31.49
N ASP A 536 2.62 6.44 32.15
CA ASP A 536 2.80 6.92 33.50
C ASP A 536 3.11 8.42 33.49
N LEU A 537 2.13 9.20 33.95
CA LEU A 537 2.23 10.64 34.13
C LEU A 537 2.49 11.03 35.59
N LYS A 538 2.51 10.05 36.52
CA LYS A 538 2.69 10.29 37.95
C LYS A 538 4.16 10.30 38.36
N THR A 539 5.00 9.49 37.71
CA THR A 539 6.45 9.51 37.97
C THR A 539 7.01 10.91 37.67
N PRO A 540 7.56 11.63 38.67
CA PRO A 540 8.07 12.97 38.47
C PRO A 540 9.28 12.95 37.53
N ALA A 541 9.24 13.77 36.48
CA ALA A 541 10.37 13.91 35.55
C ALA A 541 11.64 14.45 36.25
N SER A 542 11.48 15.15 37.38
CA SER A 542 12.59 15.67 38.21
C SER A 542 13.48 14.59 38.83
N LYS A 543 13.03 13.33 38.91
CA LYS A 543 13.86 12.20 39.37
C LYS A 543 14.82 11.68 38.30
N TRP A 544 14.74 12.20 37.09
CA TRP A 544 15.53 11.74 35.96
C TRP A 544 16.25 12.92 35.32
N LYS A 545 17.44 12.66 34.77
CA LYS A 545 18.15 13.59 33.90
C LYS A 545 18.80 12.84 32.76
N ILE A 546 18.80 13.45 31.58
CA ILE A 546 19.55 12.98 30.43
C ILE A 546 20.75 13.92 30.25
N THR A 547 21.94 13.34 30.18
CA THR A 547 23.15 14.09 29.85
C THR A 547 23.65 13.68 28.47
N ILE A 548 23.81 14.66 27.59
CA ILE A 548 24.46 14.51 26.30
C ILE A 548 25.88 15.05 26.43
N VAL A 549 26.86 14.17 26.25
CA VAL A 549 28.27 14.53 26.12
C VAL A 549 28.55 14.67 24.64
N ASN A 550 28.79 15.91 24.19
CA ASN A 550 29.03 16.18 22.77
C ASN A 550 29.93 17.41 22.58
N ASN A 551 31.05 17.21 21.89
CA ASN A 551 32.01 18.28 21.62
C ASN A 551 31.57 19.21 20.47
N CYS A 552 30.67 18.76 19.60
CA CYS A 552 30.34 19.36 18.31
C CYS A 552 28.93 19.99 18.24
N LEU A 553 28.04 19.77 19.22
CA LEU A 553 26.74 20.46 19.30
C LEU A 553 26.95 21.90 19.77
N THR A 554 27.44 22.80 18.92
CA THR A 554 27.71 24.21 19.27
C THR A 554 26.53 25.15 19.02
N ASP A 555 25.62 24.79 18.10
CA ASP A 555 24.49 25.63 17.71
C ASP A 555 23.49 25.85 18.87
N PRO A 556 23.34 27.10 19.37
CA PRO A 556 22.40 27.43 20.45
C PRO A 556 20.94 27.12 20.11
N GLU A 557 20.54 27.25 18.85
CA GLU A 557 19.18 26.94 18.38
C GLU A 557 18.89 25.46 18.61
N VAL A 558 19.77 24.59 18.10
CA VAL A 558 19.66 23.14 18.26
C VAL A 558 19.63 22.75 19.74
N ARG A 559 20.52 23.30 20.57
CA ARG A 559 20.53 23.04 22.02
C ARG A 559 19.20 23.41 22.68
N ARG A 560 18.61 24.54 22.30
CA ARG A 560 17.29 24.98 22.80
C ARG A 560 16.20 24.02 22.35
N LEU A 561 16.17 23.61 21.09
CA LEU A 561 15.17 22.67 20.56
C LEU A 561 15.22 21.30 21.25
N LEU A 562 16.41 20.77 21.53
CA LEU A 562 16.56 19.49 22.22
C LEU A 562 15.95 19.51 23.64
N LYS A 563 16.03 20.63 24.36
CA LYS A 563 15.39 20.77 25.68
C LYS A 563 13.86 20.65 25.62
N PHE A 564 13.23 21.03 24.51
CA PHE A 564 11.79 20.88 24.30
C PHE A 564 11.39 19.51 23.74
N ASN A 565 12.36 18.64 23.42
CA ASN A 565 12.12 17.29 22.93
C ASN A 565 11.89 16.28 24.05
N THR A 566 12.04 16.63 25.32
CA THR A 566 11.74 15.75 26.44
C THR A 566 11.22 16.58 27.62
N ASP A 567 10.49 15.95 28.54
CA ASP A 567 10.11 16.56 29.82
C ASP A 567 11.09 16.23 30.96
N ILE A 568 12.09 15.37 30.69
CA ILE A 568 13.19 15.06 31.60
C ILE A 568 14.25 16.18 31.52
N GLY A 569 14.92 16.48 32.64
CA GLY A 569 16.00 17.47 32.65
C GLY A 569 17.11 17.10 31.66
N LEU A 570 17.47 18.01 30.75
CA LEU A 570 18.50 17.80 29.73
C LEU A 570 19.74 18.66 30.01
N GLN A 571 20.89 18.00 30.19
CA GLN A 571 22.20 18.64 30.35
C GLN A 571 23.07 18.35 29.12
N LEU A 572 23.75 19.38 28.62
CA LEU A 572 24.71 19.27 27.51
C LEU A 572 26.09 19.61 28.07
N THR A 573 27.05 18.71 27.94
CA THR A 573 28.43 18.90 28.44
C THR A 573 29.46 18.45 27.41
N GLN A 574 30.68 18.96 27.50
CA GLN A 574 31.83 18.51 26.71
C GLN A 574 32.77 17.59 27.52
N ASN A 575 32.64 17.58 28.85
CA ASN A 575 33.48 16.76 29.73
C ASN A 575 32.61 15.91 30.68
N LEU A 576 32.94 14.61 30.73
CA LEU A 576 32.34 13.59 31.60
C LEU A 576 32.71 13.76 33.08
N GLU A 577 33.82 14.41 33.39
CA GLU A 577 34.31 14.56 34.77
C GLU A 577 33.36 15.39 35.65
N TYR A 578 32.65 16.37 35.07
CA TYR A 578 31.61 17.11 35.78
C TYR A 578 30.44 16.24 36.28
N LEU A 579 30.25 15.04 35.72
CA LEU A 579 29.15 14.14 36.06
C LEU A 579 29.50 13.14 37.16
N ARG A 580 30.79 12.91 37.42
CA ARG A 580 31.24 11.96 38.46
C ARG A 580 31.04 12.48 39.89
N ASN A 581 30.79 13.79 40.05
CA ASN A 581 30.74 14.46 41.35
C ASN A 581 29.32 14.85 41.81
N GLU A 582 28.26 14.47 41.10
CA GLU A 582 26.88 14.77 41.52
C GLU A 582 26.31 13.68 42.44
N GLU A 583 26.56 13.82 43.74
CA GLU A 583 26.06 12.91 44.78
C GLU A 583 24.53 12.65 44.66
N GLY A 584 24.15 11.37 44.62
CA GLY A 584 22.76 10.93 44.56
C GLY A 584 22.23 10.61 43.15
N TRP A 585 23.03 10.76 42.09
CA TRP A 585 22.62 10.36 40.73
C TRP A 585 23.34 9.09 40.27
N SER A 586 22.58 8.06 39.91
CA SER A 586 23.13 6.81 39.34
C SER A 586 22.81 6.69 37.86
N CYS A 587 23.80 6.27 37.07
CA CYS A 587 23.65 6.04 35.64
C CYS A 587 22.88 4.74 35.40
N GLN A 588 21.74 4.83 34.72
CA GLN A 588 20.87 3.71 34.41
C GLN A 588 21.09 3.16 33.00
N GLU A 589 21.39 4.06 32.04
CA GLU A 589 21.58 3.66 30.65
C GLU A 589 22.61 4.56 29.96
N LYS A 590 23.39 3.97 29.05
CA LYS A 590 24.36 4.65 28.20
C LYS A 590 24.13 4.28 26.74
N LYS A 591 24.08 5.29 25.86
CA LYS A 591 24.04 5.11 24.39
C LYS A 591 25.16 5.92 23.73
N MET A 592 25.75 5.36 22.68
CA MET A 592 26.74 6.02 21.84
C MET A 592 26.13 6.20 20.45
N LEU A 593 26.16 7.43 19.93
CA LEU A 593 25.73 7.72 18.56
C LEU A 593 26.92 7.65 17.60
N ASP A 594 28.00 8.31 17.97
CA ASP A 594 29.28 8.34 17.28
C ASP A 594 30.39 8.51 18.33
N PRO A 595 31.69 8.38 17.96
CA PRO A 595 32.80 8.50 18.91
C PRO A 595 32.83 9.81 19.71
N ASP A 596 32.17 10.87 19.22
CA ASP A 596 32.15 12.20 19.85
C ASP A 596 30.84 12.52 20.58
N THR A 597 29.85 11.62 20.54
CA THR A 597 28.49 11.86 21.04
C THR A 597 27.98 10.70 21.87
N TYR A 598 27.92 10.92 23.19
CA TYR A 598 27.39 9.95 24.16
C TYR A 598 26.17 10.50 24.88
N PHE A 599 25.27 9.60 25.25
CA PHE A 599 24.05 9.88 25.99
C PHE A 599 24.04 9.03 27.25
N TYR A 600 23.63 9.65 28.35
CA TYR A 600 23.49 9.01 29.65
C TYR A 600 22.12 9.33 30.23
N LEU A 601 21.42 8.31 30.71
CA LEU A 601 20.22 8.48 31.52
C LEU A 601 20.60 8.23 32.98
N TYR A 602 20.39 9.24 33.82
CA TYR A 602 20.61 9.15 35.26
C TYR A 602 19.28 9.18 36.02
N ARG A 603 19.25 8.47 37.14
CA ARG A 603 18.16 8.49 38.12
C ARG A 603 18.68 9.07 39.42
N ASN A 604 17.89 9.97 40.02
CA ASN A 604 18.15 10.44 41.36
C ASN A 604 17.71 9.36 42.35
N GLU A 605 18.66 8.84 43.12
CA GLU A 605 18.47 7.84 44.16
C GLU A 605 18.16 8.46 45.52
N LYS A 606 18.32 9.78 45.68
CA LYS A 606 17.85 10.46 46.89
C LYS A 606 16.33 10.33 46.94
N GLU A 607 15.83 9.70 48.00
CA GLU A 607 14.41 9.76 48.31
C GLU A 607 14.00 11.23 48.46
N PRO A 608 12.81 11.64 48.02
CA PRO A 608 12.33 12.96 48.37
C PRO A 608 12.36 13.02 49.90
N GLU A 609 13.12 13.98 50.46
CA GLU A 609 13.09 14.30 51.89
C GLU A 609 11.62 14.25 52.31
N SER A 610 11.31 13.36 53.25
CA SER A 610 9.94 13.20 53.69
C SER A 610 9.46 14.56 54.18
N LYS A 611 8.15 14.84 54.11
CA LYS A 611 7.63 16.09 54.70
C LYS A 611 8.02 16.23 56.18
N LYS A 612 8.37 15.13 56.87
CA LYS A 612 8.97 15.14 58.19
C LYS A 612 10.39 15.69 58.16
N ASP A 613 11.26 15.18 57.29
CA ASP A 613 12.65 15.66 57.18
C ASP A 613 12.72 17.15 56.84
N LEU A 614 11.80 17.66 56.01
CA LEU A 614 11.74 19.09 55.68
C LEU A 614 11.20 19.95 56.84
N ILE A 615 10.31 19.40 57.68
CA ILE A 615 9.82 20.06 58.90
C ILE A 615 10.89 20.00 59.99
N ASP A 616 11.57 18.87 60.14
CA ASP A 616 12.65 18.65 61.11
C ASP A 616 13.86 19.52 60.75
N GLU A 617 14.19 19.71 59.46
CA GLU A 617 15.24 20.63 59.02
C GLU A 617 14.86 22.11 59.22
N ILE A 618 13.57 22.47 59.07
CA ILE A 618 13.07 23.81 59.40
C ILE A 618 13.12 24.04 60.92
N ILE A 619 12.70 23.05 61.72
CA ILE A 619 12.75 23.10 63.19
C ILE A 619 14.20 23.20 63.67
N ASP A 620 15.11 22.38 63.15
CA ASP A 620 16.54 22.42 63.49
C ASP A 620 17.19 23.76 63.14
N ARG A 621 16.78 24.41 62.04
CA ARG A 621 17.25 25.76 61.69
C ARG A 621 16.69 26.83 62.62
N PHE A 622 15.46 26.66 63.10
CA PHE A 622 14.86 27.57 64.09
C PHE A 622 15.49 27.40 65.47
N ASP A 623 15.78 26.18 65.90
CA ASP A 623 16.40 25.88 67.20
C ASP A 623 17.87 26.32 67.24
N LYS A 624 18.63 26.13 66.15
CA LYS A 624 20.00 26.68 66.05
C LYS A 624 20.05 28.22 66.07
N HIS A 625 18.98 28.90 65.70
CA HIS A 625 18.86 30.35 65.82
C HIS A 625 18.35 30.81 67.18
N ALA A 626 17.71 29.93 67.96
CA ALA A 626 17.31 30.19 69.34
C ALA A 626 18.50 30.07 70.32
N ASP A 627 19.44 29.15 70.05
CA ASP A 627 20.65 28.95 70.87
C ASP A 627 21.78 29.98 70.60
N GLN A 628 21.60 30.89 69.63
CA GLN A 628 22.52 32.00 69.34
C GLN A 628 22.04 33.36 69.89
N LYS A 629 21.13 33.37 70.86
CA LYS A 629 20.73 34.58 71.59
C LYS A 629 21.12 34.57 73.06
#